data_AF-A0A7R9QUP5-F1
#
_entry.id   AF-A0A7R9QUP5-F1
#
_cell.length_a   1.000
_cell.length_b   1.000
_cell.length_c   1.000
_cell.angle_alpha   90.00
_cell.angle_beta   90.00
_cell.angle_gamma   90.00
#
_symmetry.space_group_name_H-M   'P 1'
#
loop_
_entity.id
_entity.type
_entity.pdbx_description
1 polymer ?
#
loop_
_entity_poly.entity_id
_entity_poly.type
_entity_poly.pdbx_seq_one_letter_code
_entity_poly.pdbx_strand_id
1 'polypeptide(L)'
;SDDFLLNAPGVLDANGVYTDDNGIITNCTAMNSQSVGSTLSFVLSACGYDVWLGNNRGNRYSDRHILLNPNTEYSQIIRPFIALAPVAYVGAIESIILRLGALLEPLLSSTNIPFFGVSSNKLRTIDRYFGHFFCGNTFFDQFCEIFVFLLCGFDFPNTNVTRIPAIIGHFPDGTSSLILAHLAQRVNNKNFAYYDYGNAKNARLYGQSNPPSYNLAQITSRNIALMTGVNDYLADPTDVDILRSQLTVPIYDDYVIPYTLWNHADYLIGINAGKFMNSRILKILSDFN
;
A
#
# COMPACT_ATOMS: atom_id res chain seq x y z
N SER A 1 23.94 5.93 9.22
CA SER A 1 23.47 6.21 7.85
C SER A 1 22.17 5.47 7.67
N ASP A 2 21.09 6.24 7.79
CA ASP A 2 19.72 5.76 8.01
C ASP A 2 18.97 5.59 6.70
N ASP A 3 19.48 4.76 5.81
CA ASP A 3 18.93 4.65 4.47
C ASP A 3 18.04 3.42 4.34
N PHE A 4 16.73 3.68 4.42
CA PHE A 4 15.65 2.81 3.91
C PHE A 4 15.68 2.82 2.37
N LEU A 5 14.95 1.92 1.70
CA LEU A 5 14.85 1.87 0.24
C LEU A 5 14.36 3.17 -0.43
N LEU A 6 13.76 4.07 0.35
CA LEU A 6 13.46 5.43 -0.04
C LEU A 6 14.74 6.27 -0.21
N ASN A 7 15.80 6.06 0.57
CA ASN A 7 17.06 6.80 0.51
C ASN A 7 18.12 6.15 -0.39
N ALA A 8 17.74 5.53 -1.51
CA ALA A 8 18.74 5.16 -2.51
C ALA A 8 19.52 6.43 -2.91
N PRO A 9 20.87 6.46 -2.80
CA PRO A 9 21.64 7.65 -3.11
C PRO A 9 21.44 8.00 -4.58
N GLY A 10 20.83 9.16 -4.82
CA GLY A 10 20.68 9.72 -6.14
C GLY A 10 20.56 11.23 -6.07
N VAL A 11 21.01 11.91 -7.13
CA VAL A 11 21.04 13.36 -7.19
C VAL A 11 20.01 13.83 -8.20
N LEU A 12 19.04 14.62 -7.74
CA LEU A 12 18.16 15.43 -8.57
C LEU A 12 18.86 16.77 -8.80
N ASP A 13 19.28 17.04 -10.03
CA ASP A 13 19.95 18.30 -10.36
C ASP A 13 18.97 19.47 -10.58
N ALA A 14 19.50 20.68 -10.73
CA ALA A 14 18.70 21.89 -10.95
C ALA A 14 17.94 21.89 -12.29
N ASN A 15 18.21 20.93 -13.17
CA ASN A 15 17.54 20.75 -14.45
C ASN A 15 16.44 19.69 -14.39
N GLY A 16 16.17 19.10 -13.21
CA GLY A 16 15.15 18.07 -13.03
C GLY A 16 15.60 16.67 -13.44
N VAL A 17 16.91 16.42 -13.54
CA VAL A 17 17.47 15.11 -13.89
C VAL A 17 17.80 14.33 -12.62
N TYR A 18 17.17 13.18 -12.42
CA TYR A 18 17.53 12.24 -11.33
C TYR A 18 18.51 11.18 -11.83
N THR A 19 19.63 11.03 -11.11
CA THR A 19 20.68 10.05 -11.40
C THR A 19 20.93 9.19 -10.15
N ASP A 20 20.88 7.86 -10.27
CA ASP A 20 21.30 6.91 -9.23
C ASP A 20 22.61 6.19 -9.63
N ASP A 21 23.05 5.23 -8.80
CA ASP A 21 24.26 4.43 -9.05
C ASP A 21 24.24 3.61 -10.36
N ASN A 22 23.09 3.51 -11.04
CA ASN A 22 22.91 2.82 -12.32
C ASN A 22 22.77 3.77 -13.52
N GLY A 23 22.76 5.09 -13.31
CA GLY A 23 22.73 6.11 -14.37
C GLY A 23 21.51 7.06 -14.31
N ILE A 24 21.20 7.70 -15.45
CA ILE A 24 20.10 8.67 -15.57
C ILE A 24 18.76 7.92 -15.60
N ILE A 25 17.84 8.32 -14.72
CA ILE A 25 16.57 7.63 -14.51
C ILE A 25 15.37 8.40 -15.08
N THR A 26 15.34 9.72 -14.99
CA THR A 26 14.22 10.53 -15.50
C THR A 26 14.60 12.00 -15.68
N ASN A 27 13.91 12.70 -16.59
CA ASN A 27 14.08 14.13 -16.87
C ASN A 27 12.72 14.84 -16.70
N CYS A 28 12.57 15.63 -15.65
CA CYS A 28 11.32 16.29 -15.29
C CYS A 28 11.38 17.78 -15.66
N THR A 29 10.68 18.18 -16.73
CA THR A 29 10.72 19.54 -17.30
C THR A 29 9.97 20.62 -16.51
N ALA A 30 9.54 20.35 -15.26
CA ALA A 30 8.60 21.21 -14.53
C ALA A 30 9.09 21.77 -13.18
N MET A 31 10.34 21.57 -12.78
CA MET A 31 10.80 22.03 -11.45
C MET A 31 11.42 23.42 -11.49
N ASN A 32 10.85 24.33 -10.69
CA ASN A 32 11.48 25.61 -10.34
C ASN A 32 12.49 25.37 -9.20
N SER A 33 13.57 26.15 -9.23
CA SER A 33 14.80 26.06 -8.43
C SER A 33 14.65 25.94 -6.90
N GLN A 34 14.34 24.74 -6.40
CA GLN A 34 14.60 24.30 -5.02
C GLN A 34 14.55 22.75 -4.93
N SER A 35 15.49 22.15 -4.19
CA SER A 35 15.66 20.68 -4.07
C SER A 35 14.49 20.02 -3.34
N VAL A 36 13.88 18.96 -3.91
CA VAL A 36 12.61 18.39 -3.39
C VAL A 36 12.75 17.01 -2.72
N GLY A 37 13.91 16.34 -2.73
CA GLY A 37 14.16 15.15 -1.90
C GLY A 37 15.16 14.14 -2.48
N SER A 38 15.62 13.19 -1.67
CA SER A 38 16.59 12.13 -2.01
C SER A 38 15.95 10.76 -2.25
N THR A 39 14.63 10.72 -2.50
CA THR A 39 13.87 9.48 -2.64
C THR A 39 13.09 9.46 -3.95
N LEU A 40 12.98 8.28 -4.59
CA LEU A 40 12.23 8.13 -5.84
C LEU A 40 10.80 8.67 -5.70
N SER A 41 10.16 8.44 -4.56
CA SER A 41 8.81 8.93 -4.30
C SER A 41 8.72 10.46 -4.26
N PHE A 42 9.71 11.14 -3.67
CA PHE A 42 9.76 12.61 -3.68
C PHE A 42 10.09 13.17 -5.06
N VAL A 43 10.98 12.51 -5.81
CA VAL A 43 11.29 12.87 -7.20
C VAL A 43 10.03 12.76 -8.06
N LEU A 44 9.37 11.61 -8.04
CA LEU A 44 8.16 11.37 -8.82
C LEU A 44 7.01 12.31 -8.43
N SER A 45 6.81 12.57 -7.14
CA SER A 45 5.84 13.57 -6.65
C SER A 45 6.14 14.97 -7.19
N ALA A 46 7.41 15.37 -7.18
CA ALA A 46 7.84 16.67 -7.70
C ALA A 46 7.76 16.76 -9.23
N CYS A 47 7.82 15.62 -9.93
CA CYS A 47 7.57 15.52 -11.38
C CYS A 47 6.07 15.54 -11.75
N GLY A 48 5.17 15.74 -10.77
CA GLY A 48 3.73 15.80 -10.99
C GLY A 48 3.05 14.43 -11.07
N TYR A 49 3.76 13.34 -10.78
CA TYR A 49 3.15 12.02 -10.66
C TYR A 49 2.51 11.84 -9.29
N ASP A 50 1.38 11.16 -9.27
CA ASP A 50 0.67 10.85 -8.02
C ASP A 50 1.23 9.56 -7.40
N VAL A 51 2.11 9.70 -6.42
CA VAL A 51 2.88 8.58 -5.82
C VAL A 51 2.32 8.23 -4.44
N TRP A 52 1.74 7.05 -4.31
CA TRP A 52 1.20 6.53 -3.05
C TRP A 52 1.87 5.21 -2.69
N LEU A 53 2.50 5.17 -1.51
CA LEU A 53 3.13 3.97 -0.95
C LEU A 53 2.27 3.42 0.19
N GLY A 54 1.89 2.14 0.13
CA GLY A 54 1.01 1.51 1.12
C GLY A 54 -0.44 1.99 0.98
N ASN A 55 -1.16 1.45 0.01
CA ASN A 55 -2.49 1.92 -0.36
C ASN A 55 -3.59 1.39 0.59
N ASN A 56 -4.14 2.26 1.44
CA ASN A 56 -5.40 2.03 2.17
C ASN A 56 -6.51 2.98 1.68
N ARG A 57 -6.77 3.01 0.36
CA ARG A 57 -7.85 3.81 -0.27
C ARG A 57 -9.23 3.32 0.17
N GLY A 58 -10.20 4.25 0.18
CA GLY A 58 -11.56 4.02 0.66
C GLY A 58 -11.79 4.49 2.11
N ASN A 59 -10.88 5.30 2.63
CA ASN A 59 -11.05 5.94 3.94
C ASN A 59 -11.43 7.43 3.78
N ARG A 60 -11.87 8.07 4.87
CA ARG A 60 -12.37 9.45 4.84
C ARG A 60 -11.38 10.49 4.29
N TYR A 61 -10.08 10.19 4.27
CA TYR A 61 -9.05 11.08 3.71
C TYR A 61 -8.92 10.94 2.19
N SER A 62 -9.15 9.74 1.62
CA SER A 62 -9.16 9.54 0.16
C SER A 62 -10.43 10.05 -0.53
N ASP A 63 -11.53 10.24 0.22
CA ASP A 63 -12.80 10.74 -0.34
C ASP A 63 -12.95 12.26 -0.20
N ARG A 64 -11.98 12.95 0.43
CA ARG A 64 -12.01 14.40 0.68
C ARG A 64 -10.76 15.09 0.15
N HIS A 65 -10.39 14.77 -1.09
CA HIS A 65 -9.42 15.57 -1.84
C HIS A 65 -9.85 17.05 -1.83
N ILE A 66 -8.91 17.93 -1.47
CA ILE A 66 -9.16 19.38 -1.31
C ILE A 66 -9.35 20.06 -2.67
N LEU A 67 -8.70 19.52 -3.71
CA LEU A 67 -8.57 20.18 -5.01
C LEU A 67 -9.35 19.50 -6.13
N LEU A 68 -9.51 18.17 -6.08
CA LEU A 68 -10.07 17.39 -7.18
C LEU A 68 -11.20 16.51 -6.67
N ASN A 69 -12.29 16.43 -7.43
CA ASN A 69 -13.37 15.51 -7.09
C ASN A 69 -12.97 14.07 -7.48
N PRO A 70 -12.90 13.12 -6.53
CA PRO A 70 -12.50 11.74 -6.79
C PRO A 70 -13.44 11.00 -7.76
N ASN A 71 -14.68 11.46 -7.91
CA ASN A 71 -15.70 10.83 -8.74
C ASN A 71 -15.79 11.38 -10.18
N THR A 72 -15.12 12.49 -10.50
CA THR A 72 -15.31 13.16 -11.80
C THR A 72 -14.01 13.65 -12.45
N GLU A 73 -13.18 14.37 -11.69
CA GLU A 73 -12.00 15.07 -12.23
C GLU A 73 -10.71 14.30 -12.00
N TYR A 74 -10.62 13.59 -10.88
CA TYR A 74 -9.39 12.92 -10.44
C TYR A 74 -8.94 11.79 -11.38
N SER A 75 -9.89 11.01 -11.90
CA SER A 75 -9.61 9.89 -12.83
C SER A 75 -9.08 10.35 -14.19
N GLN A 76 -9.27 11.62 -14.55
CA GLN A 76 -8.82 12.19 -15.82
C GLN A 76 -7.39 12.74 -15.73
N ILE A 77 -6.88 12.98 -14.51
CA ILE A 77 -5.59 13.64 -14.27
C ILE A 77 -4.50 12.61 -13.96
N ILE A 78 -4.83 11.48 -13.32
CA ILE A 78 -3.83 10.43 -13.04
C ILE A 78 -3.48 9.66 -14.31
N ARG A 79 -2.26 9.88 -14.78
CA ARG A 79 -1.67 9.14 -15.89
C ARG A 79 -0.15 8.99 -15.70
N PRO A 80 0.37 7.76 -15.52
CA PRO A 80 -0.33 6.49 -15.28
C PRO A 80 -0.76 6.30 -13.81
N PHE A 81 -1.77 5.46 -13.58
CA PHE A 81 -2.06 4.88 -12.26
C PHE A 81 -1.28 3.57 -12.11
N ILE A 82 -0.25 3.56 -11.26
CA ILE A 82 0.57 2.36 -10.99
C ILE A 82 0.18 1.79 -9.63
N ALA A 83 -0.46 0.62 -9.61
CA ALA A 83 -0.87 -0.06 -8.40
C ALA A 83 0.15 -1.13 -8.00
N LEU A 84 0.83 -0.90 -6.87
CA LEU A 84 1.72 -1.85 -6.23
C LEU A 84 0.91 -2.69 -5.23
N ALA A 85 0.95 -4.03 -5.34
CA ALA A 85 0.15 -4.92 -4.51
C ALA A 85 -1.36 -4.54 -4.49
N PRO A 86 -2.06 -4.57 -5.64
CA PRO A 86 -3.42 -4.06 -5.72
C PRO A 86 -4.41 -4.90 -4.89
N VAL A 87 -5.05 -4.29 -3.89
CA VAL A 87 -6.06 -4.93 -3.05
C VAL A 87 -7.45 -4.38 -3.36
N ALA A 88 -8.32 -5.24 -3.88
CA ALA A 88 -9.77 -4.97 -4.01
C ALA A 88 -10.60 -6.10 -3.39
N TYR A 89 -10.14 -7.33 -3.59
CA TYR A 89 -10.65 -8.53 -2.94
C TYR A 89 -9.61 -9.02 -1.93
N VAL A 90 -10.08 -9.65 -0.87
CA VAL A 90 -9.25 -10.26 0.17
C VAL A 90 -9.84 -11.60 0.61
N GLY A 91 -10.53 -12.29 -0.30
CA GLY A 91 -11.24 -13.54 0.00
C GLY A 91 -10.35 -14.77 -0.06
N ALA A 92 -9.19 -14.65 -0.72
CA ALA A 92 -8.19 -15.69 -0.91
C ALA A 92 -6.88 -15.42 -0.15
N ILE A 93 -6.77 -14.30 0.57
CA ILE A 93 -5.56 -13.93 1.34
C ILE A 93 -5.00 -15.10 2.14
N GLU A 94 -3.68 -15.25 2.11
CA GLU A 94 -2.96 -16.24 2.90
C GLU A 94 -2.48 -15.68 4.26
N SER A 95 -2.60 -14.35 4.45
CA SER A 95 -2.16 -13.65 5.66
C SER A 95 -2.79 -14.25 6.92
N ILE A 96 -1.97 -14.95 7.72
CA ILE A 96 -2.43 -15.68 8.90
C ILE A 96 -2.98 -14.70 9.94
N ILE A 97 -2.31 -13.57 10.13
CA ILE A 97 -2.72 -12.53 11.08
C ILE A 97 -4.09 -11.96 10.71
N LEU A 98 -4.32 -11.62 9.44
CA LEU A 98 -5.58 -11.03 9.01
C LEU A 98 -6.72 -12.04 8.99
N ARG A 99 -6.46 -13.30 8.60
CA ARG A 99 -7.46 -14.37 8.64
C ARG A 99 -7.94 -14.67 10.06
N LEU A 100 -7.02 -14.75 11.02
CA LEU A 100 -7.37 -14.92 12.43
C LEU A 100 -8.05 -13.67 12.99
N GLY A 101 -7.54 -12.48 12.64
CA GLY A 101 -8.14 -11.20 13.02
C GLY A 101 -9.58 -11.03 12.51
N ALA A 102 -9.91 -11.61 11.35
CA ALA A 102 -11.26 -11.56 10.78
C ALA A 102 -12.32 -12.27 11.65
N LEU A 103 -11.91 -13.22 12.51
CA LEU A 103 -12.79 -13.87 13.49
C LEU A 103 -13.25 -12.91 14.60
N LEU A 104 -12.52 -11.80 14.79
CA LEU A 104 -12.83 -10.77 15.81
C LEU A 104 -13.72 -9.65 15.27
N GLU A 105 -14.28 -9.77 14.06
CA GLU A 105 -15.13 -8.74 13.43
C GLU A 105 -16.21 -8.17 14.37
N PRO A 106 -16.99 -8.97 15.13
CA PRO A 106 -18.04 -8.42 16.00
C PRO A 106 -17.49 -7.55 17.15
N LEU A 107 -16.29 -7.87 17.64
CA LEU A 107 -15.61 -7.08 18.67
C LEU A 107 -15.03 -5.79 18.07
N LEU A 108 -14.45 -5.88 16.88
CA LEU A 108 -13.88 -4.73 16.18
C LEU A 108 -14.97 -3.71 15.79
N SER A 109 -16.14 -4.18 15.34
CA SER A 109 -17.25 -3.33 14.93
C SER A 109 -17.97 -2.63 16.09
N SER A 110 -17.87 -3.16 17.32
CA SER A 110 -18.54 -2.62 18.51
C SER A 110 -17.71 -1.66 19.35
N THR A 111 -16.38 -1.63 19.16
CA THR A 111 -15.48 -0.91 20.08
C THR A 111 -15.18 0.53 19.65
N ASN A 112 -15.21 0.88 18.36
CA ASN A 112 -14.90 2.22 17.82
C ASN A 112 -13.69 2.90 18.50
N ILE A 113 -12.70 2.10 18.88
CA ILE A 113 -11.43 2.54 19.49
C ILE A 113 -10.35 2.66 18.41
N PRO A 114 -9.35 3.55 18.60
CA PRO A 114 -8.11 3.47 17.85
C PRO A 114 -7.40 2.14 18.16
N PHE A 115 -6.86 1.50 17.13
CA PHE A 115 -6.14 0.23 17.20
C PHE A 115 -4.74 0.44 16.61
N PHE A 116 -3.70 -0.06 17.28
CA PHE A 116 -2.29 0.19 16.92
C PHE A 116 -1.97 1.66 16.66
N GLY A 117 -1.90 2.52 17.67
CA GLY A 117 -1.53 3.93 17.50
C GLY A 117 -2.61 4.86 18.03
N VAL A 118 -2.46 5.26 19.29
CA VAL A 118 -3.25 6.34 19.89
C VAL A 118 -2.56 7.66 19.53
N SER A 119 -3.27 8.53 18.80
CA SER A 119 -2.83 9.82 18.25
C SER A 119 -2.37 10.89 19.28
N SER A 120 -2.02 10.50 20.50
CA SER A 120 -1.39 11.37 21.47
C SER A 120 0.14 11.24 21.38
N ASN A 121 0.83 12.38 21.26
CA ASN A 121 2.31 12.45 21.19
C ASN A 121 3.03 11.73 22.34
N LYS A 122 2.36 11.49 23.48
CA LYS A 122 2.94 10.80 24.66
C LYS A 122 2.93 9.28 24.55
N LEU A 123 1.93 8.68 23.90
CA LEU A 123 1.83 7.22 23.74
C LEU A 123 2.61 6.70 22.53
N ARG A 124 2.79 7.54 21.49
CA ARG A 124 3.70 7.22 20.36
C ARG A 124 5.14 6.98 20.82
N THR A 125 5.62 7.71 21.82
CA THR A 125 6.94 7.46 22.43
C THR A 125 6.98 6.09 23.11
N ILE A 126 5.88 5.68 23.74
CA ILE A 126 5.77 4.37 24.40
C ILE A 126 5.72 3.25 23.36
N ASP A 127 4.97 3.38 22.27
CA ASP A 127 4.94 2.40 21.17
C ASP A 127 6.32 2.28 20.50
N ARG A 128 7.03 3.39 20.26
CA ARG A 128 8.41 3.38 19.76
C ARG A 128 9.37 2.70 20.74
N TYR A 129 9.22 2.95 22.05
CA TYR A 129 10.01 2.28 23.08
C TYR A 129 9.71 0.78 23.15
N PHE A 130 8.45 0.37 23.04
CA PHE A 130 8.06 -1.05 23.02
C PHE A 130 8.56 -1.74 21.76
N GLY A 131 8.36 -1.15 20.58
CA GLY A 131 8.90 -1.68 19.32
C GLY A 131 10.42 -1.77 19.32
N HIS A 132 11.12 -0.77 19.87
CA HIS A 132 12.58 -0.79 20.00
C HIS A 132 13.08 -1.75 21.08
N PHE A 133 12.33 -1.94 22.18
CA PHE A 133 12.69 -2.88 23.26
C PHE A 133 12.45 -4.33 22.86
N PHE A 134 11.33 -4.61 22.18
CA PHE A 134 11.01 -5.94 21.65
C PHE A 134 11.87 -6.25 20.40
N CYS A 135 11.91 -5.39 19.39
CA CYS A 135 12.65 -5.73 18.17
C CYS A 135 14.15 -5.36 18.21
N GLY A 136 14.62 -4.56 19.17
CA GLY A 136 16.04 -4.22 19.33
C GLY A 136 16.84 -5.17 20.21
N ASN A 137 16.20 -6.20 20.78
CA ASN A 137 16.84 -7.25 21.56
C ASN A 137 17.00 -8.51 20.71
N THR A 138 18.20 -9.11 20.69
CA THR A 138 18.54 -10.32 19.91
C THR A 138 17.73 -11.57 20.27
N PHE A 139 16.98 -11.56 21.36
CA PHE A 139 16.06 -12.65 21.71
C PHE A 139 14.68 -12.49 21.07
N PHE A 140 14.24 -11.26 20.81
CA PHE A 140 12.89 -10.94 20.38
C PHE A 140 12.83 -10.45 18.91
N ASP A 141 13.97 -10.15 18.29
CA ASP A 141 14.10 -9.77 16.88
C ASP A 141 13.51 -10.82 15.91
N GLN A 142 13.71 -12.11 16.18
CA GLN A 142 13.15 -13.22 15.40
C GLN A 142 11.62 -13.21 15.42
N PHE A 143 11.00 -12.82 16.54
CA PHE A 143 9.53 -12.73 16.62
C PHE A 143 8.97 -11.56 15.81
N CYS A 144 9.74 -10.47 15.74
CA CYS A 144 9.39 -9.28 14.95
C CYS A 144 9.43 -9.56 13.45
N GLU A 145 10.45 -10.27 12.99
CA GLU A 145 10.54 -10.74 11.61
C GLU A 145 9.42 -11.73 11.26
N ILE A 146 9.17 -12.71 12.13
CA ILE A 146 8.07 -13.67 11.96
C ILE A 146 6.72 -12.95 11.87
N PHE A 147 6.47 -11.92 12.69
CA PHE A 147 5.23 -11.16 12.60
C PHE A 147 5.03 -10.52 11.23
N VAL A 148 6.07 -9.87 10.68
CA VAL A 148 6.01 -9.27 9.34
C VAL A 148 5.73 -10.35 8.29
N PHE A 149 6.35 -11.52 8.37
CA PHE A 149 6.13 -12.58 7.38
C PHE A 149 4.78 -13.29 7.52
N LEU A 150 4.27 -13.49 8.75
CA LEU A 150 2.91 -14.01 8.96
C LEU A 150 1.85 -13.05 8.45
N LEU A 151 2.15 -11.75 8.42
CA LEU A 151 1.30 -10.74 7.81
C LEU A 151 1.46 -10.77 6.29
N CYS A 152 2.67 -10.53 5.77
CA CYS A 152 2.95 -10.14 4.39
C CYS A 152 3.35 -11.27 3.43
N GLY A 153 3.74 -12.44 3.94
CA GLY A 153 4.37 -13.54 3.18
C GLY A 153 5.86 -13.70 3.50
N PHE A 154 6.40 -14.90 3.36
CA PHE A 154 7.80 -15.19 3.74
C PHE A 154 8.79 -14.87 2.62
N ASP A 155 9.76 -13.98 2.88
CA ASP A 155 10.86 -13.67 1.94
C ASP A 155 12.15 -13.27 2.67
N PHE A 156 12.78 -14.26 3.33
CA PHE A 156 14.06 -14.04 4.02
C PHE A 156 15.17 -13.51 3.08
N PRO A 157 15.37 -14.04 1.85
CA PRO A 157 16.48 -13.62 1.01
C PRO A 157 16.39 -12.16 0.50
N ASN A 158 15.19 -11.59 0.40
CA ASN A 158 15.00 -10.21 -0.06
C ASN A 158 14.79 -9.22 1.09
N THR A 159 14.91 -9.65 2.35
CA THR A 159 14.64 -8.81 3.53
C THR A 159 15.94 -8.39 4.21
N ASN A 160 16.12 -7.08 4.44
CA ASN A 160 17.20 -6.61 5.30
C ASN A 160 16.79 -6.68 6.77
N VAL A 161 17.07 -7.82 7.40
CA VAL A 161 16.73 -8.10 8.81
C VAL A 161 17.23 -7.05 9.79
N THR A 162 18.38 -6.42 9.52
CA THR A 162 18.94 -5.36 10.39
C THR A 162 18.08 -4.10 10.43
N ARG A 163 17.17 -3.92 9.46
CA ARG A 163 16.25 -2.78 9.36
C ARG A 163 14.88 -3.06 9.98
N ILE A 164 14.53 -4.32 10.25
CA ILE A 164 13.23 -4.71 10.83
C ILE A 164 12.89 -3.96 12.13
N PRO A 165 13.82 -3.75 13.08
CA PRO A 165 13.51 -3.01 14.31
C PRO A 165 13.12 -1.56 14.04
N ALA A 166 13.74 -0.93 13.04
CA ALA A 166 13.39 0.42 12.63
C ALA A 166 12.04 0.46 11.92
N ILE A 167 11.72 -0.55 11.09
CA ILE A 167 10.42 -0.66 10.41
C ILE A 167 9.30 -0.81 11.44
N ILE A 168 9.40 -1.74 12.39
CA ILE A 168 8.36 -1.98 13.40
C ILE A 168 8.26 -0.83 14.41
N GLY A 169 9.35 -0.10 14.64
CA GLY A 169 9.31 1.15 15.41
C GLY A 169 8.48 2.26 14.76
N HIS A 170 8.11 2.12 13.48
CA HIS A 170 7.35 3.11 12.71
C HIS A 170 6.07 2.55 12.07
N PHE A 171 5.89 1.23 12.05
CA PHE A 171 4.76 0.54 11.45
C PHE A 171 4.26 -0.56 12.40
N PRO A 172 2.94 -0.68 12.63
CA PRO A 172 1.85 0.17 12.12
C PRO A 172 1.78 1.56 12.79
N ASP A 173 1.37 2.60 12.04
CA ASP A 173 1.27 4.01 12.51
C ASP A 173 -0.17 4.48 12.79
N GLY A 174 -1.02 3.66 13.40
CA GLY A 174 -2.42 4.05 13.66
C GLY A 174 -3.41 3.44 12.68
N THR A 175 -4.42 2.72 13.19
CA THR A 175 -5.67 2.52 12.46
C THR A 175 -6.87 2.59 13.42
N SER A 176 -8.09 2.47 12.91
CA SER A 176 -9.28 2.34 13.75
C SER A 176 -9.77 0.89 13.75
N SER A 177 -10.35 0.48 14.88
CA SER A 177 -11.09 -0.79 14.97
C SER A 177 -12.15 -0.94 13.88
N LEU A 178 -12.76 0.15 13.40
CA LEU A 178 -13.70 0.12 12.29
C LEU A 178 -13.06 -0.22 10.93
N ILE A 179 -11.84 0.25 10.66
CA ILE A 179 -11.12 -0.14 9.43
C ILE A 179 -10.77 -1.63 9.48
N LEU A 180 -10.33 -2.12 10.63
CA LEU A 180 -10.05 -3.54 10.81
C LEU A 180 -11.32 -4.39 10.75
N ALA A 181 -12.44 -3.91 11.29
CA ALA A 181 -13.74 -4.55 11.14
C ALA A 181 -14.16 -4.59 9.68
N HIS A 182 -13.96 -3.51 8.92
CA HIS A 182 -14.28 -3.48 7.49
C HIS A 182 -13.47 -4.55 6.73
N LEU A 183 -12.16 -4.58 6.95
CA LEU A 183 -11.27 -5.58 6.36
C LEU A 183 -11.72 -7.00 6.73
N ALA A 184 -12.02 -7.25 8.00
CA ALA A 184 -12.55 -8.51 8.48
C ALA A 184 -13.85 -8.93 7.78
N GLN A 185 -14.79 -7.98 7.57
CA GLN A 185 -15.99 -8.23 6.78
C GLN A 185 -15.65 -8.63 5.34
N ARG A 186 -14.63 -8.02 4.72
CA ARG A 186 -14.21 -8.36 3.35
C ARG A 186 -13.60 -9.77 3.29
N VAL A 187 -12.78 -10.14 4.28
CA VAL A 187 -12.20 -11.49 4.40
C VAL A 187 -13.30 -12.54 4.56
N ASN A 188 -14.28 -12.27 5.42
CA ASN A 188 -15.38 -13.21 5.69
C ASN A 188 -16.38 -13.31 4.53
N ASN A 189 -16.77 -12.18 3.92
CA ASN A 189 -17.81 -12.13 2.89
C ASN A 189 -17.28 -12.30 1.46
N LYS A 190 -15.96 -12.22 1.27
CA LYS A 190 -15.26 -12.41 -0.02
C LYS A 190 -15.77 -11.53 -1.16
N ASN A 191 -16.24 -10.33 -0.83
CA ASN A 191 -16.76 -9.36 -1.80
C ASN A 191 -16.14 -7.98 -1.61
N PHE A 192 -16.10 -7.19 -2.67
CA PHE A 192 -15.64 -5.80 -2.62
C PHE A 192 -16.84 -4.86 -2.45
N ALA A 193 -17.08 -4.42 -1.21
CA ALA A 193 -18.29 -3.68 -0.85
C ALA A 193 -18.03 -2.70 0.32
N TYR A 194 -18.98 -1.80 0.50
CA TYR A 194 -18.99 -0.81 1.57
C TYR A 194 -19.07 -1.49 2.95
N TYR A 195 -18.80 -0.72 4.01
CA TYR A 195 -18.90 -1.20 5.38
C TYR A 195 -20.32 -1.69 5.70
N ASP A 196 -20.42 -2.87 6.32
CA ASP A 196 -21.68 -3.43 6.79
C ASP A 196 -21.96 -2.95 8.22
N TYR A 197 -22.97 -2.10 8.38
CA TYR A 197 -23.43 -1.61 9.68
C TYR A 197 -24.54 -2.47 10.30
N GLY A 198 -24.91 -3.58 9.66
CA GLY A 198 -26.09 -4.38 9.95
C GLY A 198 -27.36 -3.84 9.28
N ASN A 199 -28.31 -4.74 9.02
CA ASN A 199 -29.50 -4.52 8.18
C ASN A 199 -30.24 -3.19 8.43
N ALA A 200 -30.51 -2.85 9.69
CA ALA A 200 -31.27 -1.65 10.05
C ALA A 200 -30.50 -0.36 9.73
N LYS A 201 -29.20 -0.32 10.03
CA LYS A 201 -28.37 0.86 9.80
C LYS A 201 -27.96 0.97 8.33
N ASN A 202 -27.77 -0.14 7.63
CA ASN A 202 -27.60 -0.18 6.17
C ASN A 202 -28.85 0.36 5.46
N ALA A 203 -30.05 -0.08 5.84
CA ALA A 203 -31.29 0.42 5.23
C ALA A 203 -31.43 1.95 5.40
N ARG A 204 -31.01 2.48 6.55
CA ARG A 204 -31.00 3.93 6.81
C ARG A 204 -29.93 4.69 6.01
N LEU A 205 -28.72 4.14 5.89
CA LEU A 205 -27.57 4.83 5.28
C LEU A 205 -27.49 4.65 3.76
N TYR A 206 -27.84 3.46 3.28
CA TYR A 206 -27.68 3.04 1.89
C TYR A 206 -29.02 2.86 1.16
N GLY A 207 -30.15 2.90 1.87
CA GLY A 207 -31.47 2.63 1.29
C GLY A 207 -31.74 1.13 1.01
N GLN A 208 -30.82 0.24 1.41
CA GLN A 208 -30.92 -1.21 1.24
C GLN A 208 -30.30 -1.94 2.43
N SER A 209 -30.76 -3.16 2.73
CA SER A 209 -30.30 -3.91 3.92
C SER A 209 -28.86 -4.42 3.83
N ASN A 210 -28.37 -4.71 2.62
CA ASN A 210 -27.00 -5.16 2.39
C ASN A 210 -26.12 -3.98 1.97
N PRO A 211 -24.82 -3.95 2.32
CA PRO A 211 -23.92 -2.91 1.82
C PRO A 211 -23.81 -2.98 0.29
N PRO A 212 -23.84 -1.84 -0.43
CA PRO A 212 -23.63 -1.83 -1.87
C PRO A 212 -22.21 -2.29 -2.22
N SER A 213 -22.05 -2.90 -3.39
CA SER A 213 -20.72 -3.29 -3.93
C SER A 213 -20.06 -2.13 -4.65
N TYR A 214 -18.73 -2.08 -4.62
CA TYR A 214 -17.98 -1.16 -5.47
C TYR A 214 -17.96 -1.69 -6.90
N ASN A 215 -18.39 -0.86 -7.85
CA ASN A 215 -18.51 -1.26 -9.25
C ASN A 215 -17.23 -0.90 -10.03
N LEU A 216 -16.29 -1.84 -10.13
CA LEU A 216 -15.03 -1.66 -10.86
C LEU A 216 -15.23 -1.44 -12.37
N ALA A 217 -16.38 -1.83 -12.93
CA ALA A 217 -16.70 -1.56 -14.34
C ALA A 217 -16.89 -0.06 -14.64
N GLN A 218 -17.01 0.79 -13.61
CA GLN A 218 -17.02 2.26 -13.75
C GLN A 218 -15.63 2.84 -13.99
N ILE A 219 -14.56 2.07 -13.82
CA ILE A 219 -13.20 2.50 -14.11
C ILE A 219 -13.02 2.55 -15.63
N THR A 220 -12.85 3.75 -16.16
CA THR A 220 -12.71 4.00 -17.61
C THR A 220 -11.29 4.32 -18.04
N SER A 221 -10.37 4.57 -17.09
CA SER A 221 -8.97 4.87 -17.39
C SER A 221 -8.26 3.65 -17.96
N ARG A 222 -7.59 3.82 -19.09
CA ARG A 222 -6.76 2.78 -19.72
C ARG A 222 -5.29 2.84 -19.30
N ASN A 223 -4.91 3.84 -18.51
CA ASN A 223 -3.53 4.07 -18.10
C ASN A 223 -3.26 3.40 -16.74
N ILE A 224 -3.70 2.16 -16.58
CA ILE A 224 -3.58 1.39 -15.35
C ILE A 224 -2.41 0.42 -15.51
N ALA A 225 -1.46 0.48 -14.59
CA ALA A 225 -0.43 -0.52 -14.43
C ALA A 225 -0.65 -1.27 -13.12
N LEU A 226 -0.65 -2.59 -13.14
CA LEU A 226 -0.71 -3.45 -11.96
C LEU A 226 0.65 -4.12 -11.76
N MET A 227 1.15 -4.11 -10.53
CA MET A 227 2.34 -4.86 -10.14
C MET A 227 1.97 -5.89 -9.08
N THR A 228 2.21 -7.17 -9.39
CA THR A 228 1.79 -8.31 -8.56
C THR A 228 2.96 -9.19 -8.19
N GLY A 229 3.01 -9.62 -6.93
CA GLY A 229 3.97 -10.57 -6.38
C GLY A 229 3.26 -11.89 -6.15
N VAL A 230 3.89 -12.99 -6.55
CA VAL A 230 3.25 -14.32 -6.49
C VAL A 230 3.21 -14.93 -5.09
N ASN A 231 3.94 -14.35 -4.13
CA ASN A 231 4.01 -14.77 -2.74
C ASN A 231 3.43 -13.70 -1.79
N ASP A 232 2.60 -12.81 -2.32
CA ASP A 232 1.94 -11.74 -1.56
C ASP A 232 0.74 -12.30 -0.79
N TYR A 233 0.82 -12.33 0.54
CA TYR A 233 -0.24 -12.89 1.38
C TYR A 233 -1.44 -11.94 1.60
N LEU A 234 -1.33 -10.66 1.20
CA LEU A 234 -2.39 -9.66 1.34
C LEU A 234 -3.06 -9.35 0.01
N ALA A 235 -2.27 -9.06 -1.02
CA ALA A 235 -2.73 -8.91 -2.39
C ALA A 235 -2.54 -10.24 -3.13
N ASP A 236 -3.21 -11.28 -2.62
CA ASP A 236 -3.10 -12.65 -3.13
C ASP A 236 -3.35 -12.69 -4.65
N PRO A 237 -2.53 -13.40 -5.43
CA PRO A 237 -2.69 -13.47 -6.89
C PRO A 237 -4.10 -13.87 -7.35
N THR A 238 -4.80 -14.72 -6.59
CA THR A 238 -6.19 -15.12 -6.88
C THR A 238 -7.14 -13.93 -6.73
N ASP A 239 -6.98 -13.13 -5.67
CA ASP A 239 -7.78 -11.93 -5.45
C ASP A 239 -7.46 -10.84 -6.50
N VAL A 240 -6.20 -10.73 -6.93
CA VAL A 240 -5.80 -9.84 -8.03
C VAL A 240 -6.39 -10.30 -9.37
N ASP A 241 -6.45 -11.60 -9.63
CA ASP A 241 -7.10 -12.14 -10.84
C ASP A 241 -8.60 -11.83 -10.85
N ILE A 242 -9.27 -11.87 -9.70
CA ILE A 242 -10.65 -11.41 -9.59
C ILE A 242 -10.73 -9.91 -9.94
N LEU A 243 -9.86 -9.07 -9.37
CA LEU A 243 -9.79 -7.64 -9.72
C LEU A 243 -9.61 -7.43 -11.24
N ARG A 244 -8.67 -8.13 -11.88
CA ARG A 244 -8.44 -8.07 -13.33
C ARG A 244 -9.72 -8.39 -14.11
N SER A 245 -10.45 -9.43 -13.70
CA SER A 245 -11.68 -9.87 -14.36
C SER A 245 -12.83 -8.85 -14.29
N GLN A 246 -12.81 -7.95 -13.31
CA GLN A 246 -13.86 -6.94 -13.11
C GLN A 246 -13.57 -5.62 -13.85
N LEU A 247 -12.35 -5.42 -14.33
CA LEU A 247 -11.98 -4.26 -15.13
C LEU A 247 -12.48 -4.48 -16.58
N THR A 248 -13.25 -3.51 -17.08
CA THR A 248 -13.82 -3.56 -18.44
C THR A 248 -12.92 -2.91 -19.50
N VAL A 249 -11.82 -2.31 -19.06
CA VAL A 249 -10.83 -1.61 -19.87
C VAL A 249 -9.54 -2.42 -19.93
N PRO A 250 -8.78 -2.35 -21.04
CA PRO A 250 -7.47 -2.97 -21.09
C PRO A 250 -6.53 -2.31 -20.08
N ILE A 251 -5.76 -3.14 -19.38
CA ILE A 251 -4.68 -2.71 -18.49
C ILE A 251 -3.47 -2.33 -19.36
N TYR A 252 -2.86 -1.18 -19.09
CA TYR A 252 -1.68 -0.69 -19.82
C TYR A 252 -0.48 -1.61 -19.61
N ASP A 253 -0.22 -1.96 -18.34
CA ASP A 253 0.90 -2.81 -17.95
C ASP A 253 0.46 -3.76 -16.84
N ASP A 254 0.39 -5.06 -17.11
CA ASP A 254 0.11 -6.07 -16.09
C ASP A 254 1.40 -6.84 -15.80
N TYR A 255 2.12 -6.39 -14.77
CA TYR A 255 3.47 -6.83 -14.48
C TYR A 255 3.51 -7.73 -13.25
N VAL A 256 3.71 -9.02 -13.49
CA VAL A 256 4.06 -9.96 -12.42
C VAL A 256 5.56 -9.83 -12.15
N ILE A 257 5.90 -9.51 -10.90
CA ILE A 257 7.28 -9.31 -10.49
C ILE A 257 8.04 -10.64 -10.64
N PRO A 258 9.14 -10.70 -11.42
CA PRO A 258 9.83 -11.95 -11.74
C PRO A 258 10.77 -12.37 -10.59
N TYR A 259 10.20 -12.52 -9.40
CA TYR A 259 10.86 -12.98 -8.19
C TYR A 259 9.86 -13.80 -7.37
N THR A 260 10.11 -15.10 -7.23
CA THR A 260 9.11 -16.07 -6.75
C THR A 260 8.72 -15.91 -5.30
N LEU A 261 9.56 -15.27 -4.48
CA LEU A 261 9.26 -15.01 -3.08
C LEU A 261 8.70 -13.60 -2.84
N TRP A 262 8.45 -12.81 -3.90
CA TRP A 262 8.01 -11.43 -3.77
C TRP A 262 6.68 -11.34 -3.01
N ASN A 263 6.76 -10.83 -1.78
CA ASN A 263 5.70 -10.75 -0.81
C ASN A 263 5.13 -9.31 -0.71
N HIS A 264 4.19 -9.07 0.20
CA HIS A 264 3.56 -7.76 0.36
C HIS A 264 4.50 -6.65 0.84
N ALA A 265 5.49 -6.99 1.66
CA ALA A 265 6.42 -6.03 2.24
C ALA A 265 7.49 -5.59 1.22
N ASP A 266 7.83 -6.43 0.25
CA ASP A 266 8.93 -6.17 -0.69
C ASP A 266 8.74 -4.93 -1.55
N TYR A 267 7.50 -4.53 -1.82
CA TYR A 267 7.17 -3.28 -2.50
C TYR A 267 7.64 -2.03 -1.74
N LEU A 268 7.92 -2.16 -0.44
CA LEU A 268 8.42 -1.07 0.38
C LEU A 268 9.85 -1.30 0.84
N ILE A 269 10.18 -2.52 1.26
CA ILE A 269 11.42 -2.83 1.99
C ILE A 269 12.29 -3.91 1.35
N GLY A 270 11.88 -4.46 0.19
CA GLY A 270 12.62 -5.52 -0.48
C GLY A 270 13.95 -5.01 -1.01
N ILE A 271 15.07 -5.64 -0.63
CA ILE A 271 16.42 -5.19 -1.00
C ILE A 271 16.62 -5.11 -2.52
N ASN A 272 15.91 -5.94 -3.30
CA ASN A 272 15.98 -5.97 -4.75
C ASN A 272 14.86 -5.17 -5.45
N ALA A 273 14.11 -4.30 -4.75
CA ALA A 273 13.03 -3.55 -5.40
C ALA A 273 13.50 -2.60 -6.49
N GLY A 274 14.72 -2.06 -6.37
CA GLY A 274 15.38 -1.30 -7.45
C GLY A 274 15.38 -2.07 -8.78
N LYS A 275 15.82 -3.33 -8.72
CA LYS A 275 15.96 -4.22 -9.87
C LYS A 275 14.61 -4.72 -10.39
N PHE A 276 13.76 -5.22 -9.52
CA PHE A 276 12.57 -5.98 -9.93
C PHE A 276 11.33 -5.12 -10.14
N MET A 277 11.22 -3.98 -9.45
CA MET A 277 10.02 -3.15 -9.43
C MET A 277 10.30 -1.74 -9.94
N ASN A 278 11.23 -1.00 -9.32
CA ASN A 278 11.48 0.42 -9.64
C ASN A 278 11.89 0.61 -11.09
N SER A 279 12.77 -0.26 -11.61
CA SER A 279 13.17 -0.22 -13.03
C SER A 279 11.96 -0.32 -13.98
N ARG A 280 10.94 -1.12 -13.62
CA ARG A 280 9.71 -1.23 -14.42
C ARG A 280 8.80 -0.02 -14.24
N ILE A 281 8.66 0.50 -13.03
CA ILE A 281 7.92 1.75 -12.74
C ILE A 281 8.47 2.88 -13.62
N LEU A 282 9.79 3.07 -13.62
CA LEU A 282 10.46 4.12 -14.39
C LEU A 282 10.22 3.98 -15.89
N LYS A 283 10.28 2.75 -16.41
CA LYS A 283 9.93 2.47 -17.80
C LYS A 283 8.49 2.87 -18.13
N ILE A 284 7.54 2.45 -17.30
CA ILE A 284 6.11 2.81 -17.48
C ILE A 284 5.98 4.33 -17.52
N LEU A 285 6.57 5.05 -16.56
CA LEU A 285 6.48 6.51 -16.49
C LEU A 285 7.08 7.21 -17.71
N SER A 286 8.18 6.67 -18.26
CA SER A 286 8.82 7.23 -19.45
C SER A 286 7.93 7.18 -20.70
N ASP A 287 6.98 6.25 -20.76
CA ASP A 287 6.00 6.17 -21.87
C ASP A 287 4.90 7.24 -21.79
N PHE A 288 4.78 7.92 -20.64
CA PHE A 288 3.76 8.96 -20.39
C PHE A 288 4.30 10.39 -20.35
N ASN A 289 5.63 10.56 -20.47
CA ASN A 289 6.33 11.84 -20.58
C ASN A 289 6.30 12.43 -21.99
#